data_AF-A0A518RJE0-F1
#
_entry.id   AF-A0A518RJE0-F1
#
_cell.length_a   1.000
_cell.length_b   1.000
_cell.length_c   1.000
_cell.angle_alpha   90.00
_cell.angle_beta   90.00
_cell.angle_gamma   90.00
#
_symmetry.space_group_name_H-M   'P 1'
#
loop_
_entity.id
_entity.type
_entity.pdbx_description
1 polymer ?
#
loop_
_entity_poly.entity_id
_entity_poly.type
_entity_poly.pdbx_seq_one_letter_code
_entity_poly.pdbx_strand_id
1 'polypeptide(L)'
;MKKLFEALQPLGRALMLPIAVLPIAGLLLRIGQPDLLDIAFVSAAGAAIFDNLGILFAIGVAVGFARDGNGAAALAGVTCYLTTTTGAQTFMIAPADIGAGLPEAAAALAAKAWATGQIDRLEVPIGILSGLIGGKFYNRFATIALPEYLAFFGGRRFVPIASGLAGLLLAAAIGYGYAHISSALDVASRAVVGSGEIGLFAYGVLNRLLIVTGLHHIINNVAWFVIGDYGGVTGDLRRFFAGDPGAGAFMSGFFPVMMFGLPAACLAMYHEARPERRKAVGGMLFSLAFTSFLTGVTEPIEFTFMFLAPLLYAIHALLTGIAMALMHLLGVKLGFGFSAGLFDYVLNFNLSTRPLLLIPVGIAYAALYYGLFRFFIRKLDLATPGREKEAGAGAATTIDQSERGSAFVAALGGAANLTSVDACTTRLRLIVVDQGAIDDAALAALGARGIIRPSANAAQVVMGPLADLIAEEIRGALGKPAVPVAPSVARPAAAPDAGTLDPAVLAALGGESNICSIRALHDRMRVEVASVEQVDATALNIATARGMVQPMAGIYHILRG
;
A
#
# COMPACT_ATOMS: atom_id res chain seq x y z
N MET A 1 12.29 -17.99 -14.81
CA MET A 1 10.95 -17.36 -14.61
C MET A 1 10.49 -17.36 -13.15
N LYS A 2 10.45 -18.50 -12.43
CA LYS A 2 10.02 -18.55 -11.00
C LYS A 2 10.74 -17.55 -10.06
N LYS A 3 12.08 -17.53 -10.10
CA LYS A 3 12.91 -16.59 -9.29
C LYS A 3 12.65 -15.10 -9.59
N LEU A 4 12.31 -14.76 -10.84
CA LEU A 4 12.00 -13.37 -11.23
C LEU A 4 10.64 -12.94 -10.67
N PHE A 5 9.66 -13.86 -10.67
CA PHE A 5 8.32 -13.61 -10.16
C PHE A 5 8.31 -13.41 -8.64
N GLU A 6 9.04 -14.27 -7.90
CA GLU A 6 9.22 -14.15 -6.46
C GLU A 6 9.95 -12.84 -6.08
N ALA A 7 10.92 -12.40 -6.88
CA ALA A 7 11.63 -11.14 -6.66
C ALA A 7 10.77 -9.88 -6.91
N LEU A 8 9.74 -9.96 -7.75
CA LEU A 8 8.88 -8.83 -8.12
C LEU A 8 7.64 -8.68 -7.23
N GLN A 9 7.26 -9.72 -6.48
CA GLN A 9 6.08 -9.68 -5.60
C GLN A 9 6.19 -8.65 -4.44
N PRO A 10 7.34 -8.46 -3.77
CA PRO A 10 7.50 -7.40 -2.77
C PRO A 10 7.32 -5.99 -3.36
N LEU A 11 7.68 -5.80 -4.63
CA LEU A 11 7.49 -4.54 -5.35
C LEU A 11 6.02 -4.21 -5.54
N GLY A 12 5.20 -5.16 -5.99
CA GLY A 12 3.74 -4.95 -6.11
C GLY A 12 3.10 -4.49 -4.79
N ARG A 13 3.51 -5.07 -3.65
CA ARG A 13 3.04 -4.67 -2.32
C ARG A 13 3.52 -3.27 -1.93
N ALA A 14 4.80 -2.99 -2.15
CA ALA A 14 5.41 -1.72 -1.75
C ALA A 14 4.80 -0.52 -2.51
N LEU A 15 4.24 -0.76 -3.70
CA LEU A 15 3.52 0.24 -4.49
C LEU A 15 2.10 0.55 -3.97
N MET A 16 1.51 -0.27 -3.09
CA MET A 16 0.14 -0.05 -2.60
C MET A 16 0.05 1.10 -1.59
N LEU A 17 1.03 1.23 -0.69
CA LEU A 17 1.04 2.25 0.36
C LEU A 17 0.89 3.68 -0.18
N PRO A 18 1.64 4.13 -1.19
CA PRO A 18 1.46 5.47 -1.75
C PRO A 18 0.16 5.61 -2.56
N ILE A 19 -0.40 4.51 -3.09
CA ILE A 19 -1.66 4.55 -3.84
C ILE A 19 -2.87 4.74 -2.92
N ALA A 20 -2.76 4.34 -1.64
CA ALA A 20 -3.85 4.43 -0.67
C ALA A 20 -4.32 5.86 -0.37
N VAL A 21 -3.51 6.90 -0.65
CA VAL A 21 -3.90 8.32 -0.46
C VAL A 21 -4.58 8.93 -1.69
N LEU A 22 -4.52 8.26 -2.86
CA LEU A 22 -5.17 8.75 -4.08
C LEU A 22 -6.69 8.98 -3.99
N PRO A 23 -7.49 8.17 -3.27
CA PRO A 23 -8.94 8.42 -3.18
C PRO A 23 -9.26 9.75 -2.53
N ILE A 24 -8.62 10.07 -1.40
CA ILE A 24 -8.86 11.36 -0.73
C ILE A 24 -8.28 12.51 -1.55
N ALA A 25 -7.14 12.32 -2.20
CA ALA A 25 -6.56 13.33 -3.10
C ALA A 25 -7.49 13.66 -4.27
N GLY A 26 -8.02 12.64 -4.96
CA GLY A 26 -8.96 12.80 -6.07
C GLY A 26 -10.26 13.46 -5.62
N LEU A 27 -10.81 13.06 -4.46
CA LEU A 27 -12.01 13.66 -3.88
C LEU A 27 -11.81 15.15 -3.59
N LEU A 28 -10.74 15.51 -2.87
CA LEU A 28 -10.43 16.90 -2.54
C LEU A 28 -10.16 17.72 -3.81
N LEU A 29 -9.33 17.19 -4.72
CA LEU A 29 -9.01 17.85 -5.99
C LEU A 29 -10.28 18.21 -6.75
N ARG A 30 -11.21 17.27 -6.83
CA ARG A 30 -12.39 17.39 -7.67
C ARG A 30 -13.48 18.23 -7.02
N ILE A 31 -13.82 17.99 -5.76
CA ILE A 31 -14.85 18.75 -5.03
C ILE A 31 -14.54 20.26 -5.06
N GLY A 32 -13.27 20.66 -4.95
CA GLY A 32 -12.86 22.06 -4.97
C GLY A 32 -12.80 22.72 -6.35
N GLN A 33 -13.13 22.03 -7.45
CA GLN A 33 -13.09 22.63 -8.80
C GLN A 33 -14.23 23.62 -9.03
N PRO A 34 -14.07 24.59 -9.96
CA PRO A 34 -15.07 25.63 -10.23
C PRO A 34 -16.44 25.12 -10.68
N ASP A 35 -16.49 23.99 -11.39
CA ASP A 35 -17.74 23.39 -11.86
C ASP A 35 -18.44 22.50 -10.81
N LEU A 36 -17.88 22.41 -9.60
CA LEU A 36 -18.48 21.73 -8.44
C LEU A 36 -18.74 22.71 -7.30
N LEU A 37 -17.95 22.69 -6.22
CA LEU A 37 -18.17 23.60 -5.09
C LEU A 37 -17.37 24.90 -5.17
N ASP A 38 -16.45 25.03 -6.13
CA ASP A 38 -15.60 26.20 -6.33
C ASP A 38 -14.82 26.63 -5.08
N ILE A 39 -14.14 25.65 -4.45
CA ILE A 39 -13.36 25.85 -3.23
C ILE A 39 -11.87 25.62 -3.53
N ALA A 40 -11.19 26.67 -3.99
CA ALA A 40 -9.82 26.60 -4.49
C ALA A 40 -8.79 26.00 -3.52
N PHE A 41 -8.92 26.23 -2.20
CA PHE A 41 -7.98 25.65 -1.24
C PHE A 41 -8.14 24.12 -1.11
N VAL A 42 -9.37 23.61 -1.30
CA VAL A 42 -9.68 22.17 -1.25
C VAL A 42 -9.12 21.48 -2.49
N SER A 43 -9.32 22.09 -3.68
CA SER A 43 -8.73 21.55 -4.90
C SER A 43 -7.21 21.59 -4.87
N ALA A 44 -6.61 22.67 -4.37
CA ALA A 44 -5.16 22.78 -4.18
C ALA A 44 -4.60 21.73 -3.19
N ALA A 45 -5.31 21.44 -2.09
CA ALA A 45 -4.90 20.40 -1.14
C ALA A 45 -4.92 18.99 -1.76
N GLY A 46 -5.91 18.71 -2.63
CA GLY A 46 -5.94 17.48 -3.42
C GLY A 46 -4.81 17.41 -4.45
N ALA A 47 -4.57 18.50 -5.19
CA ALA A 47 -3.50 18.60 -6.17
C ALA A 47 -2.12 18.34 -5.55
N ALA A 48 -1.87 18.87 -4.34
CA ALA A 48 -0.59 18.70 -3.64
C ALA A 48 -0.15 17.23 -3.50
N ILE A 49 -1.10 16.28 -3.37
CA ILE A 49 -0.78 14.85 -3.32
C ILE A 49 -0.36 14.32 -4.70
N PHE A 50 -1.07 14.72 -5.76
CA PHE A 50 -0.74 14.35 -7.14
C PHE A 50 0.60 14.96 -7.60
N ASP A 51 0.90 16.18 -7.17
CA ASP A 51 2.13 16.92 -7.51
C ASP A 51 3.37 16.39 -6.76
N ASN A 52 3.17 15.50 -5.78
CA ASN A 52 4.23 14.92 -4.96
C ASN A 52 4.24 13.39 -5.02
N LEU A 53 3.70 12.80 -6.09
CA LEU A 53 3.64 11.33 -6.19
C LEU A 53 5.03 10.70 -6.19
N GLY A 54 6.03 11.32 -6.84
CA GLY A 54 7.39 10.77 -6.86
C GLY A 54 7.96 10.54 -5.45
N ILE A 55 7.85 11.53 -4.57
CA ILE A 55 8.34 11.40 -3.18
C ILE A 55 7.49 10.43 -2.35
N LEU A 56 6.17 10.39 -2.56
CA LEU A 56 5.29 9.43 -1.89
C LEU A 56 5.64 7.99 -2.28
N PHE A 57 5.94 7.75 -3.56
CA PHE A 57 6.45 6.46 -4.03
C PHE A 57 7.82 6.13 -3.43
N ALA A 58 8.73 7.11 -3.31
CA ALA A 58 10.02 6.89 -2.66
C ALA A 58 9.88 6.44 -1.20
N ILE A 59 8.98 7.06 -0.45
CA ILE A 59 8.66 6.68 0.94
C ILE A 59 8.03 5.30 0.98
N GLY A 60 6.92 5.12 0.26
CA GLY A 60 6.11 3.92 0.32
C GLY A 60 6.86 2.68 -0.13
N VAL A 61 7.64 2.79 -1.20
CA VAL A 61 8.46 1.68 -1.70
C VAL A 61 9.61 1.36 -0.74
N ALA A 62 10.28 2.37 -0.17
CA ALA A 62 11.36 2.11 0.79
C ALA A 62 10.85 1.42 2.06
N VAL A 63 9.73 1.89 2.62
CA VAL A 63 9.11 1.28 3.80
C VAL A 63 8.64 -0.14 3.49
N GLY A 64 7.96 -0.35 2.36
CA GLY A 64 7.45 -1.66 1.95
C GLY A 64 8.54 -2.72 1.67
N PHE A 65 9.76 -2.27 1.34
CA PHE A 65 10.94 -3.13 1.17
C PHE A 65 11.78 -3.31 2.44
N ALA A 66 11.67 -2.42 3.41
CA ALA A 66 12.40 -2.54 4.67
C ALA A 66 11.88 -3.74 5.46
N ARG A 67 12.79 -4.58 5.97
CA ARG A 67 12.49 -5.81 6.72
C ARG A 67 11.60 -5.60 7.95
N ASP A 68 11.59 -4.39 8.49
CA ASP A 68 10.87 -3.98 9.69
C ASP A 68 10.11 -2.65 9.50
N GLY A 69 9.86 -2.23 8.25
CA GLY A 69 9.11 -1.00 7.95
C GLY A 69 9.64 0.29 8.61
N ASN A 70 10.91 0.32 9.04
CA ASN A 70 11.43 1.42 9.86
C ASN A 70 11.48 2.76 9.11
N GLY A 71 11.16 3.86 9.79
CA GLY A 71 11.18 5.21 9.22
C GLY A 71 12.54 5.67 8.67
N ALA A 72 13.66 5.08 9.10
CA ALA A 72 14.96 5.35 8.50
C ALA A 72 15.05 4.92 7.03
N ALA A 73 14.31 3.87 6.63
CA ALA A 73 14.20 3.49 5.23
C ALA A 73 13.42 4.54 4.42
N ALA A 74 12.33 5.07 4.96
CA ALA A 74 11.58 6.17 4.34
C ALA A 74 12.48 7.38 4.11
N LEU A 75 13.21 7.81 5.15
CA LEU A 75 14.15 8.93 5.05
C LEU A 75 15.24 8.67 4.00
N ALA A 76 15.72 7.44 3.89
CA ALA A 76 16.70 7.06 2.88
C ALA A 76 16.14 7.13 1.46
N GLY A 77 14.91 6.66 1.24
CA GLY A 77 14.20 6.79 -0.03
C GLY A 77 14.00 8.24 -0.44
N VAL A 78 13.54 9.09 0.48
CA VAL A 78 13.37 10.55 0.26
C VAL A 78 14.70 11.22 -0.05
N THR A 79 15.75 10.90 0.69
CA THR A 79 17.08 11.49 0.48
C THR A 79 17.59 11.14 -0.92
N CYS A 80 17.51 9.86 -1.32
CA CYS A 80 17.86 9.42 -2.67
C CYS A 80 17.04 10.15 -3.74
N TYR A 81 15.71 10.27 -3.52
CA TYR A 81 14.80 10.93 -4.45
C TYR A 81 15.17 12.40 -4.67
N LEU A 82 15.25 13.19 -3.60
CA LEU A 82 15.54 14.62 -3.67
C LEU A 82 16.93 14.90 -4.26
N THR A 83 17.94 14.10 -3.89
CA THR A 83 19.27 14.20 -4.48
C THR A 83 19.24 13.87 -5.98
N THR A 84 18.49 12.86 -6.38
CA THR A 84 18.37 12.46 -7.79
C THR A 84 17.67 13.52 -8.62
N THR A 85 16.48 13.97 -8.20
CA THR A 85 15.67 14.91 -8.98
C THR A 85 16.34 16.28 -9.09
N THR A 86 16.86 16.80 -7.97
CA THR A 86 17.54 18.11 -7.96
C THR A 86 18.89 18.03 -8.69
N GLY A 87 19.65 16.95 -8.49
CA GLY A 87 20.94 16.78 -9.16
C GLY A 87 20.79 16.61 -10.67
N ALA A 88 19.79 15.86 -11.14
CA ALA A 88 19.57 15.61 -12.56
C ALA A 88 19.25 16.90 -13.34
N GLN A 89 18.53 17.86 -12.73
CA GLN A 89 18.22 19.16 -13.34
C GLN A 89 19.48 19.94 -13.74
N THR A 90 20.60 19.76 -13.04
CA THR A 90 21.86 20.48 -13.35
C THR A 90 22.47 20.08 -14.69
N PHE A 91 22.10 18.92 -15.24
CA PHE A 91 22.55 18.45 -16.55
C PHE A 91 21.59 18.82 -17.69
N MET A 92 20.44 19.42 -17.38
CA MET A 92 19.40 19.74 -18.35
C MET A 92 19.63 21.12 -18.95
N ILE A 93 19.98 21.15 -20.23
CA ILE A 93 20.17 22.40 -20.98
C ILE A 93 18.85 22.72 -21.68
N ALA A 94 18.24 23.85 -21.28
CA ALA A 94 17.02 24.32 -21.90
C ALA A 94 17.26 24.68 -23.38
N PRO A 95 16.31 24.38 -24.28
CA PRO A 95 16.32 24.87 -25.65
C PRO A 95 16.48 26.39 -25.74
N ALA A 96 17.15 26.88 -26.78
CA ALA A 96 17.54 28.30 -26.89
C ALA A 96 16.35 29.27 -27.03
N ASP A 97 15.18 28.77 -27.41
CA ASP A 97 13.92 29.49 -27.48
C ASP A 97 13.28 29.71 -26.09
N ILE A 98 13.62 28.87 -25.09
CA ILE A 98 13.13 29.03 -23.73
C ILE A 98 13.78 30.25 -23.07
N GLY A 99 12.95 31.26 -22.77
CA GLY A 99 13.41 32.52 -22.20
C GLY A 99 14.05 33.48 -23.20
N ALA A 100 13.94 33.19 -24.51
CA ALA A 100 14.41 34.10 -25.56
C ALA A 100 13.70 35.47 -25.46
N GLY A 101 14.49 36.55 -25.48
CA GLY A 101 13.98 37.92 -25.35
C GLY A 101 13.59 38.34 -23.93
N LEU A 102 13.73 37.47 -22.93
CA LEU A 102 13.53 37.83 -21.52
C LEU A 102 14.82 38.40 -20.91
N PRO A 103 14.71 39.25 -19.86
CA PRO A 103 15.86 39.61 -19.02
C PRO A 103 16.54 38.37 -18.42
N GLU A 104 17.85 38.44 -18.18
CA GLU A 104 18.68 37.31 -17.74
C GLU A 104 18.08 36.52 -16.55
N ALA A 105 17.60 37.23 -15.52
CA ALA A 105 16.99 36.59 -14.35
C ALA A 105 15.69 35.83 -14.68
N ALA A 106 14.88 36.36 -15.60
CA ALA A 106 13.65 35.72 -16.05
C ALA A 106 13.93 34.54 -17.01
N ALA A 107 14.95 34.67 -17.86
CA ALA A 107 15.41 33.57 -18.71
C ALA A 107 15.96 32.40 -17.87
N ALA A 108 16.73 32.69 -16.81
CA ALA A 108 17.23 31.69 -15.87
C ALA A 108 16.09 30.97 -15.13
N LEU A 109 15.06 31.71 -14.71
CA LEU A 109 13.86 31.12 -14.09
C LEU A 109 13.09 30.22 -15.07
N ALA A 110 12.93 30.66 -16.32
CA ALA A 110 12.27 29.89 -17.37
C ALA A 110 13.03 28.59 -17.69
N ALA A 111 14.37 28.66 -17.81
CA ALA A 111 15.21 27.49 -18.02
C ALA A 111 15.13 26.50 -16.84
N LYS A 112 15.11 27.00 -15.60
CA LYS A 112 14.92 26.17 -14.42
C LYS A 112 13.53 25.52 -14.38
N ALA A 113 12.47 26.28 -14.67
CA ALA A 113 11.11 25.76 -14.72
C ALA A 113 10.95 24.68 -15.79
N TRP A 114 11.59 24.87 -16.95
CA TRP A 114 11.67 23.84 -17.99
C TRP A 114 12.36 22.57 -17.47
N ALA A 115 13.54 22.68 -16.86
CA ALA A 115 14.26 21.53 -16.32
C ALA A 115 13.45 20.78 -15.24
N THR A 116 12.73 21.51 -14.37
CA THR A 116 11.80 20.91 -13.41
C THR A 116 10.72 20.11 -14.13
N GLY A 117 10.01 20.72 -15.09
CA GLY A 117 8.95 20.04 -15.84
C GLY A 117 9.43 18.82 -16.62
N GLN A 118 10.69 18.81 -17.09
CA GLN A 118 11.29 17.64 -17.72
C GLN A 118 11.50 16.48 -16.73
N ILE A 119 11.95 16.77 -15.51
CA ILE A 119 12.12 15.77 -14.44
C ILE A 119 10.78 15.28 -13.90
N ASP A 120 9.77 16.14 -13.82
CA ASP A 120 8.45 15.78 -13.29
C ASP A 120 7.79 14.63 -14.09
N ARG A 121 8.09 14.53 -15.39
CA ARG A 121 7.68 13.39 -16.24
C ARG A 121 8.21 12.03 -15.76
N LEU A 122 9.32 12.05 -15.01
CA LEU A 122 10.01 10.86 -14.50
C LEU A 122 9.87 10.72 -12.97
N GLU A 123 9.14 11.60 -12.29
CA GLU A 123 9.13 11.67 -10.83
C GLU A 123 8.70 10.34 -10.19
N VAL A 124 7.69 9.67 -10.75
CA VAL A 124 7.17 8.41 -10.20
C VAL A 124 8.17 7.27 -10.42
N PRO A 125 8.71 7.03 -11.64
CA PRO A 125 9.82 6.10 -11.84
C PRO A 125 11.03 6.38 -10.94
N ILE A 126 11.45 7.65 -10.81
CA ILE A 126 12.57 8.06 -9.95
C ILE A 126 12.24 7.77 -8.48
N GLY A 127 11.01 8.04 -8.06
CA GLY A 127 10.48 7.71 -6.75
C GLY A 127 10.58 6.23 -6.43
N ILE A 128 10.07 5.38 -7.32
CA ILE A 128 10.11 3.92 -7.17
C ILE A 128 11.57 3.43 -7.09
N LEU A 129 12.46 3.88 -7.98
CA LEU A 129 13.88 3.52 -7.96
C LEU A 129 14.57 3.97 -6.65
N SER A 130 14.32 5.20 -6.23
CA SER A 130 14.86 5.76 -5.00
C SER A 130 14.37 5.00 -3.77
N GLY A 131 13.09 4.63 -3.75
CA GLY A 131 12.52 3.80 -2.69
C GLY A 131 13.14 2.40 -2.65
N LEU A 132 13.36 1.77 -3.81
CA LEU A 132 14.05 0.48 -3.89
C LEU A 132 15.48 0.56 -3.37
N ILE A 133 16.21 1.62 -3.70
CA ILE A 133 17.56 1.88 -3.17
C ILE A 133 17.49 2.05 -1.65
N GLY A 134 16.61 2.92 -1.15
CA GLY A 134 16.43 3.18 0.28
C GLY A 134 16.10 1.93 1.09
N GLY A 135 15.11 1.14 0.65
CA GLY A 135 14.71 -0.10 1.32
C GLY A 135 15.82 -1.18 1.29
N LYS A 136 16.52 -1.35 0.16
CA LYS A 136 17.65 -2.28 0.06
C LYS A 136 18.83 -1.86 0.92
N PHE A 137 19.17 -0.58 0.92
CA PHE A 137 20.27 -0.04 1.71
C PHE A 137 19.95 -0.11 3.20
N TYR A 138 18.68 0.08 3.59
CA TYR A 138 18.26 -0.16 4.96
C TYR A 138 18.53 -1.60 5.38
N ASN A 139 18.06 -2.57 4.59
CA ASN A 139 18.26 -3.99 4.89
C ASN A 139 19.74 -4.38 4.96
N ARG A 140 20.60 -3.70 4.19
CA ARG A 140 22.05 -3.98 4.13
C ARG A 140 22.86 -3.26 5.20
N PHE A 141 22.57 -1.98 5.48
CA PHE A 141 23.45 -1.09 6.23
C PHE A 141 22.87 -0.60 7.56
N ALA A 142 21.62 -0.91 7.91
CA ALA A 142 21.01 -0.44 9.16
C ALA A 142 21.77 -0.86 10.45
N THR A 143 22.65 -1.85 10.36
CA THR A 143 23.48 -2.35 11.47
C THR A 143 24.98 -2.20 11.18
N ILE A 144 25.38 -1.33 10.26
CA ILE A 144 26.79 -1.10 9.94
C ILE A 144 27.53 -0.49 11.13
N ALA A 145 28.69 -1.04 11.46
CA ALA A 145 29.61 -0.46 12.43
C ALA A 145 30.68 0.35 11.69
N LEU A 146 30.86 1.61 12.09
CA LEU A 146 31.90 2.49 11.55
C LEU A 146 33.02 2.68 12.59
N PRO A 147 34.23 3.08 12.16
CA PRO A 147 35.31 3.45 13.09
C PRO A 147 34.86 4.51 14.10
N GLU A 148 35.52 4.58 15.27
CA GLU A 148 35.09 5.45 16.38
C GLU A 148 34.88 6.92 15.99
N TYR A 149 35.77 7.47 15.15
CA TYR A 149 35.66 8.86 14.68
C TYR A 149 34.46 9.12 13.75
N LEU A 150 33.81 8.07 13.22
CA LEU A 150 32.58 8.14 12.42
C LEU A 150 31.39 7.44 13.09
N ALA A 151 31.51 7.00 14.35
CA ALA A 151 30.49 6.18 15.02
C ALA A 151 29.12 6.87 15.08
N PHE A 152 29.09 8.22 15.09
CA PHE A 152 27.86 9.00 15.00
C PHE A 152 27.03 8.65 13.75
N PHE A 153 27.69 8.39 12.61
CA PHE A 153 27.03 8.06 11.35
C PHE A 153 26.71 6.56 11.22
N GLY A 154 27.07 5.72 12.20
CA GLY A 154 26.86 4.27 12.15
C GLY A 154 25.38 3.84 12.27
N GLY A 155 25.13 2.57 11.94
CA GLY A 155 23.82 1.95 12.00
C GLY A 155 22.78 2.60 11.07
N ARG A 156 21.55 2.77 11.56
CA ARG A 156 20.43 3.32 10.77
C ARG A 156 20.69 4.73 10.22
N ARG A 157 21.54 5.52 10.89
CA ARG A 157 21.91 6.88 10.45
C ARG A 157 22.76 6.87 9.17
N PHE A 158 23.47 5.78 8.89
CA PHE A 158 24.27 5.63 7.67
C PHE A 158 23.38 5.46 6.43
N VAL A 159 22.18 4.91 6.60
CA VAL A 159 21.34 4.48 5.49
C VAL A 159 20.95 5.66 4.58
N PRO A 160 20.43 6.80 5.09
CA PRO A 160 20.14 7.95 4.24
C PRO A 160 21.39 8.53 3.56
N ILE A 161 22.55 8.48 4.22
CA ILE A 161 23.82 8.97 3.64
C ILE A 161 24.21 8.14 2.42
N ALA A 162 24.22 6.81 2.58
CA ALA A 162 24.51 5.89 1.48
C ALA A 162 23.49 6.06 0.34
N SER A 163 22.20 6.18 0.67
CA SER A 163 21.15 6.38 -0.32
C SER A 163 21.25 7.73 -1.05
N GLY A 164 21.69 8.81 -0.38
CA GLY A 164 22.00 10.09 -1.02
C GLY A 164 23.16 9.98 -2.02
N LEU A 165 24.22 9.23 -1.68
CA LEU A 165 25.33 8.97 -2.61
C LEU A 165 24.86 8.16 -3.83
N ALA A 166 24.00 7.16 -3.63
CA ALA A 166 23.37 6.46 -4.75
C ALA A 166 22.47 7.39 -5.58
N GLY A 167 21.78 8.32 -4.93
CA GLY A 167 21.00 9.36 -5.59
C GLY A 167 21.84 10.29 -6.46
N LEU A 168 23.07 10.61 -6.05
CA LEU A 168 24.00 11.39 -6.89
C LEU A 168 24.38 10.64 -8.17
N LEU A 169 24.68 9.35 -8.06
CA LEU A 169 24.95 8.50 -9.22
C LEU A 169 23.73 8.40 -10.15
N LEU A 170 22.53 8.29 -9.56
CA LEU A 170 21.28 8.24 -10.31
C LEU A 170 20.99 9.58 -10.99
N ALA A 171 21.28 10.72 -10.34
CA ALA A 171 21.18 12.06 -10.91
C ALA A 171 22.05 12.21 -12.16
N ALA A 172 23.31 11.75 -12.10
CA ALA A 172 24.20 11.78 -13.26
C ALA A 172 23.67 10.88 -14.39
N ALA A 173 23.25 9.65 -14.08
CA ALA A 173 22.72 8.73 -15.07
C ALA A 173 21.45 9.25 -15.76
N ILE A 174 20.50 9.80 -15.00
CA ILE A 174 19.24 10.32 -15.52
C ILE A 174 19.46 11.64 -16.24
N GLY A 175 20.23 12.56 -15.66
CA GLY A 175 20.52 13.87 -16.25
C GLY A 175 21.20 13.76 -17.62
N TYR A 176 22.33 13.04 -17.70
CA TYR A 176 23.02 12.82 -18.99
C TYR A 176 22.21 11.93 -19.94
N GLY A 177 21.48 10.95 -19.40
CA GLY A 177 20.67 10.03 -20.19
C GLY A 177 19.34 10.62 -20.66
N TYR A 178 18.95 11.81 -20.19
CA TYR A 178 17.57 12.28 -20.27
C TYR A 178 17.03 12.31 -21.70
N ALA A 179 17.77 12.84 -22.66
CA ALA A 179 17.34 12.92 -24.05
C ALA A 179 17.01 11.53 -24.64
N HIS A 180 17.82 10.52 -24.31
CA HIS A 180 17.60 9.14 -24.75
C HIS A 180 16.40 8.51 -24.04
N ILE A 181 16.27 8.74 -22.74
CA ILE A 181 15.14 8.26 -21.93
C ILE A 181 13.83 8.85 -22.45
N SER A 182 13.78 10.18 -22.64
CA SER A 182 12.62 10.89 -23.16
C SER A 182 12.25 10.39 -24.55
N SER A 183 13.22 10.27 -25.47
CA SER A 183 12.96 9.76 -26.81
C SER A 183 12.40 8.33 -26.80
N ALA A 184 12.96 7.46 -25.96
CA ALA A 184 12.46 6.09 -25.79
C ALA A 184 11.03 6.07 -25.21
N LEU A 185 10.75 6.92 -24.22
CA LEU A 185 9.41 7.07 -23.65
C LEU A 185 8.43 7.60 -24.69
N ASP A 186 8.81 8.57 -25.52
CA ASP A 186 7.98 9.12 -26.58
C ASP A 186 7.66 8.07 -27.66
N VAL A 187 8.64 7.25 -28.04
CA VAL A 187 8.43 6.13 -28.98
C VAL A 187 7.51 5.08 -28.37
N ALA A 188 7.75 4.67 -27.12
CA ALA A 188 6.91 3.70 -26.43
C ALA A 188 5.47 4.23 -26.25
N SER A 189 5.34 5.51 -25.88
CA SER A 189 4.08 6.22 -25.73
C SER A 189 3.30 6.24 -27.05
N ARG A 190 3.93 6.66 -28.15
CA ARG A 190 3.30 6.64 -29.48
C ARG A 190 2.92 5.23 -29.93
N ALA A 191 3.75 4.23 -29.66
CA ALA A 191 3.44 2.83 -29.99
C ALA A 191 2.23 2.32 -29.21
N VAL A 192 2.15 2.62 -27.91
CA VAL A 192 1.01 2.23 -27.07
C VAL A 192 -0.26 2.96 -27.48
N VAL A 193 -0.21 4.28 -27.68
CA VAL A 193 -1.37 5.04 -28.16
C VAL A 193 -1.80 4.59 -29.57
N GLY A 194 -0.84 4.34 -30.46
CA GLY A 194 -1.09 3.88 -31.83
C GLY A 194 -1.60 2.44 -31.95
N SER A 195 -1.48 1.64 -30.89
CA SER A 195 -2.02 0.27 -30.87
C SER A 195 -3.54 0.20 -30.69
N GLY A 196 -4.19 1.34 -30.45
CA GLY A 196 -5.65 1.51 -30.45
C GLY A 196 -6.37 0.50 -29.55
N GLU A 197 -7.45 -0.07 -30.07
CA GLU A 197 -8.30 -1.02 -29.37
C GLU A 197 -7.56 -2.29 -28.94
N ILE A 198 -6.59 -2.74 -29.74
CA ILE A 198 -5.80 -3.95 -29.43
C ILE A 198 -4.91 -3.69 -28.21
N GLY A 199 -4.28 -2.51 -28.14
CA GLY A 199 -3.49 -2.10 -26.98
C GLY A 199 -4.31 -2.00 -25.72
N LEU A 200 -5.47 -1.35 -25.80
CA LEU A 200 -6.39 -1.19 -24.68
C LEU A 200 -6.96 -2.52 -24.20
N PHE A 201 -7.28 -3.43 -25.13
CA PHE A 201 -7.65 -4.80 -24.81
C PHE A 201 -6.54 -5.52 -24.06
N ALA A 202 -5.32 -5.51 -24.60
CA ALA A 202 -4.17 -6.17 -23.98
C ALA A 202 -3.87 -5.58 -22.60
N TYR A 203 -3.95 -4.26 -22.46
CA TYR A 203 -3.82 -3.56 -21.18
C TYR A 203 -4.86 -4.05 -20.17
N GLY A 204 -6.15 -4.09 -20.53
CA GLY A 204 -7.20 -4.56 -19.63
C GLY A 204 -7.02 -6.02 -19.19
N VAL A 205 -6.65 -6.91 -20.11
CA VAL A 205 -6.37 -8.32 -19.80
C VAL A 205 -5.16 -8.45 -18.86
N LEU A 206 -4.03 -7.84 -19.22
CA LEU A 206 -2.79 -7.92 -18.43
C LEU A 206 -2.99 -7.28 -17.06
N ASN A 207 -3.69 -6.16 -16.99
CA ASN A 207 -4.04 -5.48 -15.75
C ASN A 207 -4.76 -6.44 -14.79
N ARG A 208 -5.78 -7.15 -15.27
CA ARG A 208 -6.47 -8.13 -14.43
C ARG A 208 -5.55 -9.27 -14.05
N LEU A 209 -4.89 -9.95 -14.99
CA LEU A 209 -4.03 -11.11 -14.71
C LEU A 209 -2.91 -10.80 -13.68
N LEU A 210 -2.40 -9.57 -13.67
CA LEU A 210 -1.33 -9.14 -12.77
C LEU A 210 -1.83 -8.72 -11.37
N ILE A 211 -3.14 -8.75 -11.09
CA ILE A 211 -3.67 -8.47 -9.74
C ILE A 211 -3.19 -9.49 -8.71
N VAL A 212 -3.07 -10.76 -9.08
CA VAL A 212 -2.57 -11.84 -8.19
C VAL A 212 -1.24 -11.48 -7.52
N THR A 213 -0.39 -10.74 -8.24
CA THR A 213 0.96 -10.38 -7.80
C THR A 213 1.08 -8.93 -7.32
N GLY A 214 0.08 -8.10 -7.58
CA GLY A 214 0.19 -6.64 -7.44
C GLY A 214 0.97 -5.96 -8.57
N LEU A 215 1.45 -6.70 -9.59
CA LEU A 215 2.24 -6.12 -10.68
C LEU A 215 1.42 -5.26 -11.64
N HIS A 216 0.10 -5.32 -11.55
CA HIS A 216 -0.78 -4.41 -12.28
C HIS A 216 -0.52 -2.93 -11.95
N HIS A 217 -0.06 -2.62 -10.73
CA HIS A 217 0.38 -1.27 -10.37
C HIS A 217 1.54 -0.77 -11.24
N ILE A 218 2.41 -1.64 -11.74
CA ILE A 218 3.53 -1.24 -12.61
C ILE A 218 2.99 -0.74 -13.95
N ILE A 219 2.14 -1.53 -14.60
CA ILE A 219 1.57 -1.13 -15.90
C ILE A 219 0.61 0.05 -15.76
N ASN A 220 -0.07 0.18 -14.62
CA ASN A 220 -0.88 1.35 -14.30
C ASN A 220 -0.02 2.60 -14.17
N ASN A 221 1.11 2.54 -13.47
CA ASN A 221 1.99 3.69 -13.33
C ASN A 221 2.49 4.18 -14.70
N VAL A 222 2.80 3.26 -15.61
CA VAL A 222 3.18 3.60 -16.98
C VAL A 222 1.99 4.24 -17.72
N ALA A 223 0.83 3.60 -17.74
CA ALA A 223 -0.34 4.11 -18.47
C ALA A 223 -0.85 5.46 -17.93
N TRP A 224 -0.94 5.59 -16.61
CA TRP A 224 -1.62 6.72 -15.94
C TRP A 224 -0.72 7.92 -15.68
N PHE A 225 0.61 7.74 -15.58
CA PHE A 225 1.54 8.83 -15.27
C PHE A 225 2.61 9.10 -16.33
N VAL A 226 2.85 8.17 -17.27
CA VAL A 226 3.95 8.29 -18.23
C VAL A 226 3.46 8.43 -19.68
N ILE A 227 2.42 7.68 -20.08
CA ILE A 227 2.02 7.62 -21.50
C ILE A 227 1.26 8.87 -21.97
N GLY A 228 1.72 9.39 -23.12
CA GLY A 228 1.21 10.57 -23.83
C GLY A 228 1.72 11.89 -23.27
N ASP A 229 1.55 12.96 -24.06
CA ASP A 229 1.90 14.34 -23.70
C ASP A 229 0.75 15.26 -24.14
N TYR A 230 0.34 16.14 -23.23
CA TYR A 230 -0.61 17.21 -23.50
C TYR A 230 -0.08 18.50 -22.90
N GLY A 231 0.61 19.32 -23.70
CA GLY A 231 1.19 20.58 -23.25
C GLY A 231 2.17 20.40 -22.08
N GLY A 232 2.92 19.29 -22.07
CA GLY A 232 3.85 18.95 -20.99
C GLY A 232 3.27 18.10 -19.85
N VAL A 233 1.95 17.87 -19.81
CA VAL A 233 1.31 16.93 -18.87
C VAL A 233 1.35 15.52 -19.44
N THR A 234 1.93 14.56 -18.70
CA THR A 234 2.07 13.17 -19.14
C THR A 234 1.19 12.20 -18.36
N GLY A 235 0.84 11.08 -18.99
CA GLY A 235 0.02 10.03 -18.39
C GLY A 235 -1.48 10.23 -18.58
N ASP A 236 -2.20 9.16 -18.92
CA ASP A 236 -3.62 9.22 -19.29
C ASP A 236 -4.50 9.84 -18.19
N LEU A 237 -4.18 9.56 -16.91
CA LEU A 237 -4.92 10.08 -15.77
C LEU A 237 -4.72 11.60 -15.61
N ARG A 238 -3.48 12.07 -15.61
CA ARG A 238 -3.19 13.51 -15.44
C ARG A 238 -3.68 14.32 -16.63
N ARG A 239 -3.51 13.79 -17.84
CA ARG A 239 -3.99 14.40 -19.08
C ARG A 239 -5.52 14.56 -19.07
N PHE A 240 -6.27 13.57 -18.58
CA PHE A 240 -7.72 13.67 -18.43
C PHE A 240 -8.13 14.85 -17.52
N PHE A 241 -7.50 14.98 -16.35
CA PHE A 241 -7.78 16.09 -15.42
C PHE A 241 -7.27 17.45 -15.92
N ALA A 242 -6.27 17.46 -16.81
CA ALA A 242 -5.81 18.66 -17.51
C ALA A 242 -6.72 19.06 -18.70
N GLY A 243 -7.77 18.29 -18.99
CA GLY A 243 -8.72 18.59 -20.05
C GLY A 243 -8.31 18.10 -21.45
N ASP A 244 -7.35 17.17 -21.56
CA ASP A 244 -6.96 16.58 -22.83
C ASP A 244 -8.14 15.80 -23.45
N PRO A 245 -8.67 16.22 -24.61
CA PRO A 245 -9.78 15.53 -25.25
C PRO A 245 -9.44 14.10 -25.65
N GLY A 246 -8.17 13.73 -25.80
CA GLY A 246 -7.69 12.39 -26.17
C GLY A 246 -7.45 11.45 -25.00
N ALA A 247 -7.56 11.91 -23.75
CA ALA A 247 -7.24 11.12 -22.56
C ALA A 247 -8.45 10.38 -21.95
N GLY A 248 -8.18 9.44 -21.07
CA GLY A 248 -9.17 8.60 -20.37
C GLY A 248 -9.38 7.22 -21.00
N ALA A 249 -8.63 6.89 -22.06
CA ALA A 249 -8.75 5.61 -22.75
C ALA A 249 -8.27 4.43 -21.89
N PHE A 250 -7.23 4.62 -21.08
CA PHE A 250 -6.70 3.62 -20.13
C PHE A 250 -7.48 3.55 -18.81
N MET A 251 -8.62 4.26 -18.74
CA MET A 251 -9.46 4.39 -17.55
C MET A 251 -10.90 3.92 -17.79
N SER A 252 -11.49 4.32 -18.92
CA SER A 252 -12.94 4.22 -19.17
C SER A 252 -13.51 2.80 -19.11
N GLY A 253 -12.76 1.80 -19.58
CA GLY A 253 -13.20 0.40 -19.62
C GLY A 253 -13.33 -0.26 -18.25
N PHE A 254 -12.82 0.35 -17.18
CA PHE A 254 -13.01 -0.17 -15.84
C PHE A 254 -14.43 0.06 -15.30
N PHE A 255 -15.10 1.16 -15.68
CA PHE A 255 -16.43 1.51 -15.16
C PHE A 255 -17.51 0.43 -15.43
N PRO A 256 -17.68 -0.10 -16.66
CA PRO A 256 -18.65 -1.18 -16.92
C PRO A 256 -18.39 -2.43 -16.07
N VAL A 257 -17.11 -2.74 -15.80
CA VAL A 257 -16.72 -3.93 -15.03
C VAL A 257 -16.99 -3.72 -13.54
N MET A 258 -16.51 -2.61 -12.98
CA MET A 258 -16.54 -2.34 -11.53
C MET A 258 -17.93 -1.99 -11.02
N MET A 259 -18.70 -1.22 -11.79
CA MET A 259 -20.03 -0.77 -11.40
C MET A 259 -21.14 -1.77 -11.75
N PHE A 260 -20.94 -2.63 -12.75
CA PHE A 260 -22.01 -3.50 -13.25
C PHE A 260 -21.61 -4.98 -13.31
N GLY A 261 -20.48 -5.27 -13.96
CA GLY A 261 -20.01 -6.65 -14.17
C GLY A 261 -19.78 -7.42 -12.86
N LEU A 262 -18.92 -6.89 -11.97
CA LEU A 262 -18.58 -7.54 -10.70
C LEU A 262 -19.75 -7.61 -9.71
N PRO A 263 -20.59 -6.57 -9.55
CA PRO A 263 -21.84 -6.71 -8.80
C PRO A 263 -22.75 -7.81 -9.35
N ALA A 264 -22.86 -7.94 -10.67
CA ALA A 264 -23.63 -9.01 -11.30
C ALA A 264 -22.99 -10.40 -11.12
N ALA A 265 -21.67 -10.49 -11.09
CA ALA A 265 -20.95 -11.71 -10.74
C ALA A 265 -21.22 -12.12 -9.29
N CYS A 266 -21.23 -11.17 -8.34
CA CYS A 266 -21.63 -11.43 -6.95
C CYS A 266 -23.06 -11.98 -6.87
N LEU A 267 -23.99 -11.41 -7.62
CA LEU A 267 -25.37 -11.91 -7.69
C LEU A 267 -25.43 -13.33 -8.27
N ALA A 268 -24.65 -13.63 -9.32
CA ALA A 268 -24.55 -14.97 -9.88
C ALA A 268 -23.99 -15.98 -8.87
N MET A 269 -22.90 -15.62 -8.17
CA MET A 269 -22.32 -16.47 -7.12
C MET A 269 -23.31 -16.72 -5.98
N TYR A 270 -24.08 -15.70 -5.57
CA TYR A 270 -25.13 -15.85 -4.56
C TYR A 270 -26.24 -16.81 -5.00
N HIS A 271 -26.71 -16.69 -6.25
CA HIS A 271 -27.75 -17.58 -6.78
C HIS A 271 -27.26 -19.02 -6.97
N GLU A 272 -25.98 -19.21 -7.28
CA GLU A 272 -25.39 -20.55 -7.39
C GLU A 272 -24.87 -21.11 -6.06
N ALA A 273 -24.83 -20.33 -4.98
CA ALA A 273 -24.51 -20.86 -3.64
C ALA A 273 -25.55 -21.91 -3.21
N ARG A 274 -25.10 -22.91 -2.44
CA ARG A 274 -25.97 -23.96 -1.93
C ARG A 274 -27.09 -23.36 -1.06
N PRO A 275 -28.34 -23.82 -1.15
CA PRO A 275 -29.48 -23.22 -0.43
C PRO A 275 -29.20 -22.97 1.05
N GLU A 276 -28.57 -23.93 1.72
CA GLU A 276 -28.19 -23.88 3.13
C GLU A 276 -27.08 -22.86 3.46
N ARG A 277 -26.24 -22.48 2.49
CA ARG A 277 -25.15 -21.49 2.67
C ARG A 277 -25.50 -20.09 2.16
N ARG A 278 -26.60 -19.92 1.43
CA ARG A 278 -27.00 -18.61 0.84
C ARG A 278 -27.09 -17.50 1.89
N LYS A 279 -27.70 -17.79 3.05
CA LYS A 279 -27.83 -16.80 4.13
C LYS A 279 -26.47 -16.37 4.68
N ALA A 280 -25.51 -17.30 4.76
CA ALA A 280 -24.16 -17.03 5.25
C ALA A 280 -23.34 -16.17 4.28
N VAL A 281 -23.47 -16.40 2.96
CA VAL A 281 -22.68 -15.67 1.95
C VAL A 281 -23.35 -14.41 1.41
N GLY A 282 -24.67 -14.28 1.57
CA GLY A 282 -25.45 -13.18 0.98
C GLY A 282 -25.01 -11.80 1.45
N GLY A 283 -24.87 -11.60 2.77
CA GLY A 283 -24.40 -10.33 3.32
C GLY A 283 -22.99 -9.95 2.87
N MET A 284 -22.09 -10.94 2.81
CA MET A 284 -20.72 -10.76 2.31
C MET A 284 -20.74 -10.34 0.83
N LEU A 285 -21.40 -11.10 -0.05
CA LEU A 285 -21.42 -10.83 -1.49
C LEU A 285 -22.08 -9.48 -1.81
N PHE A 286 -23.14 -9.12 -1.08
CA PHE A 286 -23.77 -7.80 -1.21
C PHE A 286 -22.83 -6.67 -0.80
N SER A 287 -22.16 -6.79 0.34
CA SER A 287 -21.19 -5.78 0.81
C SER A 287 -20.06 -5.60 -0.20
N LEU A 288 -19.48 -6.70 -0.70
CA LEU A 288 -18.40 -6.65 -1.68
C LEU A 288 -18.85 -6.00 -2.99
N ALA A 289 -20.03 -6.39 -3.51
CA ALA A 289 -20.63 -5.79 -4.70
C ALA A 289 -20.87 -4.28 -4.53
N PHE A 290 -21.41 -3.88 -3.38
CA PHE A 290 -21.70 -2.48 -3.09
C PHE A 290 -20.42 -1.65 -2.97
N THR A 291 -19.37 -2.19 -2.34
CA THR A 291 -18.05 -1.54 -2.29
C THR A 291 -17.46 -1.36 -3.68
N SER A 292 -17.46 -2.39 -4.54
CA SER A 292 -17.00 -2.28 -5.93
C SER A 292 -17.80 -1.24 -6.72
N PHE A 293 -19.12 -1.24 -6.55
CA PHE A 293 -19.99 -0.27 -7.22
C PHE A 293 -19.68 1.17 -6.81
N LEU A 294 -19.54 1.45 -5.51
CA LEU A 294 -19.30 2.81 -5.02
C LEU A 294 -17.88 3.30 -5.30
N THR A 295 -16.89 2.45 -5.01
CA THR A 295 -15.48 2.85 -4.89
C THR A 295 -14.58 2.29 -5.98
N GLY A 296 -15.08 1.38 -6.81
CA GLY A 296 -14.28 0.68 -7.82
C GLY A 296 -13.30 -0.36 -7.27
N VAL A 297 -13.25 -0.62 -5.96
CA VAL A 297 -12.33 -1.61 -5.37
C VAL A 297 -12.80 -3.03 -5.71
N THR A 298 -11.99 -3.80 -6.44
CA THR A 298 -12.38 -5.10 -7.01
C THR A 298 -11.76 -6.29 -6.33
N GLU A 299 -10.59 -6.10 -5.72
CA GLU A 299 -9.76 -7.16 -5.16
C GLU A 299 -10.55 -8.03 -4.18
N PRO A 300 -11.34 -7.49 -3.24
CA PRO A 300 -12.12 -8.30 -2.32
C PRO A 300 -13.10 -9.25 -3.01
N ILE A 301 -13.64 -8.92 -4.19
CA ILE A 301 -14.51 -9.79 -5.00
C ILE A 301 -13.67 -10.80 -5.78
N GLU A 302 -12.69 -10.33 -6.56
CA GLU A 302 -11.84 -11.17 -7.41
C GLU A 302 -11.17 -12.27 -6.59
N PHE A 303 -10.78 -11.93 -5.37
CA PHE A 303 -10.12 -12.82 -4.42
C PHE A 303 -11.00 -13.97 -3.93
N THR A 304 -12.31 -13.88 -4.07
CA THR A 304 -13.24 -14.95 -3.67
C THR A 304 -13.31 -16.09 -4.67
N PHE A 305 -12.96 -15.87 -5.94
CA PHE A 305 -13.11 -16.88 -6.98
C PHE A 305 -11.85 -17.11 -7.82
N MET A 306 -10.87 -16.19 -7.83
CA MET A 306 -9.73 -16.31 -8.73
C MET A 306 -8.89 -17.59 -8.53
N PHE A 307 -8.84 -18.13 -7.30
CA PHE A 307 -8.11 -19.36 -6.99
C PHE A 307 -8.99 -20.60 -7.00
N LEU A 308 -10.24 -20.46 -6.57
CA LEU A 308 -11.19 -21.58 -6.50
C LEU A 308 -11.81 -21.89 -7.87
N ALA A 309 -11.89 -20.88 -8.74
CA ALA A 309 -12.46 -20.95 -10.08
C ALA A 309 -11.63 -20.11 -11.08
N PRO A 310 -10.39 -20.53 -11.42
CA PRO A 310 -9.50 -19.77 -12.30
C PRO A 310 -10.09 -19.45 -13.69
N LEU A 311 -10.99 -20.30 -14.18
CA LEU A 311 -11.71 -20.05 -15.44
C LEU A 311 -12.57 -18.78 -15.37
N LEU A 312 -13.30 -18.55 -14.27
CA LEU A 312 -14.10 -17.33 -14.10
C LEU A 312 -13.22 -16.10 -14.08
N TYR A 313 -12.00 -16.22 -13.55
CA TYR A 313 -11.02 -15.14 -13.55
C TYR A 313 -10.43 -14.86 -14.93
N ALA A 314 -10.16 -15.89 -15.72
CA ALA A 314 -9.78 -15.71 -17.12
C ALA A 314 -10.88 -15.01 -17.92
N ILE A 315 -12.16 -15.39 -17.72
CA ILE A 315 -13.31 -14.73 -18.33
C ILE A 315 -13.38 -13.26 -17.90
N HIS A 316 -13.29 -12.99 -16.60
CA HIS A 316 -13.24 -11.62 -16.05
C HIS A 316 -12.12 -10.77 -16.66
N ALA A 317 -10.91 -11.32 -16.79
CA ALA A 317 -9.78 -10.65 -17.42
C ALA A 317 -10.05 -10.29 -18.90
N LEU A 318 -10.58 -11.26 -19.67
CA LEU A 318 -10.94 -11.05 -21.07
C LEU A 318 -12.05 -10.00 -21.23
N LEU A 319 -13.10 -10.08 -20.42
CA LEU A 319 -14.19 -9.11 -20.44
C LEU A 319 -13.71 -7.71 -20.05
N THR A 320 -12.73 -7.60 -19.17
CA THR A 320 -12.12 -6.30 -18.85
C THR A 320 -11.37 -5.73 -20.04
N GLY A 321 -10.58 -6.54 -20.75
CA GLY A 321 -9.97 -6.11 -22.01
C GLY A 321 -11.00 -5.67 -23.06
N ILE A 322 -12.08 -6.42 -23.22
CA ILE A 322 -13.16 -6.06 -24.14
C ILE A 322 -13.80 -4.74 -23.72
N ALA A 323 -13.98 -4.48 -22.42
CA ALA A 323 -14.54 -3.23 -21.93
C ALA A 323 -13.64 -2.04 -22.28
N MET A 324 -12.32 -2.19 -22.13
CA MET A 324 -11.35 -1.16 -22.52
C MET A 324 -11.48 -0.80 -24.01
N ALA A 325 -11.47 -1.82 -24.89
CA ALA A 325 -11.60 -1.62 -26.33
C ALA A 325 -12.99 -1.06 -26.73
N LEU A 326 -14.06 -1.57 -26.12
CA LEU A 326 -15.43 -1.18 -26.43
C LEU A 326 -15.71 0.28 -26.06
N MET A 327 -15.30 0.71 -24.87
CA MET A 327 -15.52 2.10 -24.42
C MET A 327 -14.76 3.07 -25.32
N HIS A 328 -13.54 2.70 -25.76
CA HIS A 328 -12.78 3.47 -26.75
C HIS A 328 -13.50 3.56 -28.10
N LEU A 329 -13.98 2.42 -28.63
CA LEU A 329 -14.72 2.37 -29.90
C LEU A 329 -16.00 3.22 -29.88
N LEU A 330 -16.69 3.26 -28.74
CA LEU A 330 -17.87 4.10 -28.52
C LEU A 330 -17.53 5.57 -28.28
N GLY A 331 -16.24 5.92 -28.22
CA GLY A 331 -15.74 7.26 -27.94
C GLY A 331 -16.11 7.76 -26.55
N VAL A 332 -16.27 6.86 -25.58
CA VAL A 332 -16.60 7.19 -24.19
C VAL A 332 -15.30 7.43 -23.42
N LYS A 333 -15.21 8.57 -22.72
CA LYS A 333 -14.05 8.95 -21.89
C LYS A 333 -14.52 9.28 -20.49
N LEU A 334 -14.14 8.46 -19.54
CA LEU A 334 -14.44 8.57 -18.11
C LEU A 334 -13.13 8.55 -17.34
N GLY A 335 -12.96 9.49 -16.42
CA GLY A 335 -11.81 9.56 -15.52
C GLY A 335 -12.16 9.18 -14.09
N PHE A 336 -11.16 8.76 -13.34
CA PHE A 336 -11.19 8.45 -11.92
C PHE A 336 -9.91 8.94 -11.23
N GLY A 337 -10.01 9.33 -9.97
CA GLY A 337 -8.85 9.66 -9.14
C GLY A 337 -8.26 8.43 -8.43
N PHE A 338 -9.06 7.39 -8.19
CA PHE A 338 -8.64 6.18 -7.48
C PHE A 338 -9.04 4.89 -8.19
N SER A 339 -10.34 4.60 -8.29
CA SER A 339 -10.82 3.37 -8.92
C SER A 339 -12.25 3.54 -9.40
N ALA A 340 -12.50 3.21 -10.67
CA ALA A 340 -13.67 3.52 -11.51
C ALA A 340 -15.07 3.14 -10.97
N GLY A 341 -15.43 3.64 -9.80
CA GLY A 341 -16.71 3.47 -9.13
C GLY A 341 -17.66 4.65 -9.33
N LEU A 342 -18.83 4.57 -8.71
CA LEU A 342 -19.88 5.59 -8.79
C LEU A 342 -19.38 6.98 -8.36
N PHE A 343 -18.56 7.06 -7.30
CA PHE A 343 -18.06 8.36 -6.85
C PHE A 343 -17.23 9.06 -7.93
N ASP A 344 -16.29 8.35 -8.54
CA ASP A 344 -15.49 8.88 -9.63
C ASP A 344 -16.36 9.24 -10.85
N TYR A 345 -17.35 8.41 -11.18
CA TYR A 345 -18.26 8.67 -12.30
C TYR A 345 -19.06 9.97 -12.10
N VAL A 346 -19.62 10.17 -10.90
CA VAL A 346 -20.43 11.36 -10.59
C VAL A 346 -19.55 12.59 -10.48
N LEU A 347 -18.42 12.51 -9.78
CA LEU A 347 -17.53 13.64 -9.58
C LEU A 347 -16.93 14.12 -10.91
N ASN A 348 -16.55 13.20 -11.80
CA ASN A 348 -15.91 13.53 -13.08
C ASN A 348 -16.90 13.63 -14.25
N PHE A 349 -18.21 13.68 -13.97
CA PHE A 349 -19.25 13.66 -15.00
C PHE A 349 -19.11 14.81 -16.02
N ASN A 350 -18.83 16.03 -15.54
CA ASN A 350 -18.69 17.21 -16.40
C ASN A 350 -17.40 17.21 -17.25
N LEU A 351 -16.37 16.47 -16.82
CA LEU A 351 -15.12 16.31 -17.59
C LEU A 351 -15.20 15.16 -18.60
N SER A 352 -16.23 14.31 -18.48
CA SER A 352 -16.34 13.09 -19.24
C SER A 352 -16.89 13.32 -20.65
N THR A 353 -16.46 12.49 -21.61
CA THR A 353 -17.04 12.44 -22.96
C THR A 353 -18.06 11.31 -23.07
N ARG A 354 -19.29 11.65 -23.46
CA ARG A 354 -20.43 10.71 -23.59
C ARG A 354 -20.69 9.86 -22.32
N PRO A 355 -20.70 10.44 -21.11
CA PRO A 355 -20.78 9.67 -19.87
C PRO A 355 -22.04 8.80 -19.77
N LEU A 356 -23.17 9.26 -20.30
CA LEU A 356 -24.45 8.53 -20.26
C LEU A 356 -24.42 7.17 -20.98
N LEU A 357 -23.52 6.97 -21.95
CA LEU A 357 -23.36 5.67 -22.63
C LEU A 357 -22.85 4.57 -21.67
N LEU A 358 -22.29 4.93 -20.52
CA LEU A 358 -21.93 3.96 -19.49
C LEU A 358 -23.14 3.14 -19.04
N ILE A 359 -24.33 3.74 -18.93
CA ILE A 359 -25.51 3.06 -18.40
C ILE A 359 -25.96 1.87 -19.28
N PRO A 360 -26.24 2.05 -20.59
CA PRO A 360 -26.61 0.91 -21.43
C PRO A 360 -25.49 -0.12 -21.58
N VAL A 361 -24.22 0.31 -21.68
CA VAL A 361 -23.07 -0.61 -21.74
C VAL A 361 -22.95 -1.40 -20.44
N GLY A 362 -23.10 -0.72 -19.30
CA GLY A 362 -23.07 -1.30 -17.96
C GLY A 362 -24.17 -2.34 -17.77
N ILE A 363 -25.41 -2.05 -18.16
CA ILE A 363 -26.51 -3.01 -18.10
C ILE A 363 -26.21 -4.26 -18.95
N ALA A 364 -25.67 -4.07 -20.16
CA ALA A 364 -25.25 -5.18 -21.01
C ALA A 364 -24.13 -6.01 -20.34
N TYR A 365 -23.16 -5.35 -19.70
CA TYR A 365 -22.11 -6.00 -18.93
C TYR A 365 -22.64 -6.75 -17.71
N ALA A 366 -23.63 -6.21 -16.99
CA ALA A 366 -24.28 -6.92 -15.89
C ALA A 366 -24.94 -8.21 -16.38
N ALA A 367 -25.70 -8.15 -17.48
CA ALA A 367 -26.32 -9.33 -18.07
C ALA A 367 -25.28 -10.38 -18.51
N LEU A 368 -24.20 -9.92 -19.16
CA LEU A 368 -23.11 -10.76 -19.64
C LEU A 368 -22.37 -11.46 -18.50
N TYR A 369 -21.95 -10.71 -17.47
CA TYR A 369 -21.27 -11.26 -16.30
C TYR A 369 -22.18 -12.22 -15.54
N TYR A 370 -23.44 -11.83 -15.27
CA TYR A 370 -24.39 -12.70 -14.59
C TYR A 370 -24.59 -14.02 -15.34
N GLY A 371 -24.85 -13.95 -16.66
CA GLY A 371 -25.08 -15.11 -17.50
C GLY A 371 -23.87 -16.04 -17.56
N LEU A 372 -22.68 -15.50 -17.84
CA LEU A 372 -21.44 -16.29 -17.96
C LEU A 372 -21.05 -16.93 -16.63
N PHE A 373 -21.04 -16.17 -15.54
CA PHE A 373 -20.69 -16.70 -14.23
C PHE A 373 -21.65 -17.82 -13.86
N ARG A 374 -22.96 -17.59 -13.96
CA ARG A 374 -23.96 -18.59 -13.62
C ARG A 374 -23.84 -19.85 -14.48
N PHE A 375 -23.63 -19.69 -15.79
CA PHE A 375 -23.45 -20.79 -16.72
C PHE A 375 -22.23 -21.65 -16.35
N PHE A 376 -21.05 -21.05 -16.21
CA PHE A 376 -19.82 -21.80 -15.95
C PHE A 376 -19.77 -22.38 -14.53
N ILE A 377 -20.28 -21.65 -13.52
CA ILE A 377 -20.39 -22.18 -12.16
C ILE A 377 -21.21 -23.46 -12.15
N ARG A 378 -22.38 -23.46 -12.82
CA ARG A 378 -23.27 -24.62 -12.84
C ARG A 378 -22.75 -25.74 -13.72
N LYS A 379 -22.25 -25.41 -14.92
CA LYS A 379 -21.85 -26.39 -15.93
C LYS A 379 -20.61 -27.17 -15.50
N LEU A 380 -19.70 -26.53 -14.78
CA LEU A 380 -18.42 -27.11 -14.38
C LEU A 380 -18.31 -27.36 -12.86
N ASP A 381 -19.40 -27.15 -12.12
CA ASP A 381 -19.44 -27.25 -10.66
C ASP A 381 -18.31 -26.49 -9.95
N LEU A 382 -18.13 -25.22 -10.33
CA LEU A 382 -17.03 -24.41 -9.78
C LEU A 382 -17.28 -24.04 -8.32
N ALA A 383 -16.21 -24.10 -7.51
CA ALA A 383 -16.25 -23.85 -6.08
C ALA A 383 -16.24 -22.34 -5.75
N THR A 384 -17.32 -21.63 -6.06
CA THR A 384 -17.50 -20.22 -5.62
C THR A 384 -17.95 -20.15 -4.15
N PRO A 385 -17.93 -18.96 -3.51
CA PRO A 385 -18.39 -18.81 -2.13
C PRO A 385 -19.76 -19.45 -1.88
N GLY A 386 -19.84 -20.32 -0.88
CA GLY A 386 -21.06 -21.06 -0.55
C GLY A 386 -21.31 -22.32 -1.39
N ARG A 387 -20.36 -22.71 -2.25
CA ARG A 387 -20.33 -23.99 -2.99
C ARG A 387 -19.15 -24.88 -2.60
N GLU A 388 -18.37 -24.50 -1.58
CA GLU A 388 -17.21 -25.26 -1.15
C GLU A 388 -17.66 -26.67 -0.73
N LYS A 389 -16.89 -27.70 -1.13
CA LYS A 389 -17.09 -29.06 -0.62
C LYS A 389 -16.79 -29.01 0.88
N GLU A 390 -17.64 -29.64 1.69
CA GLU A 390 -17.39 -29.73 3.13
C GLU A 390 -16.09 -30.50 3.37
N ALA A 391 -15.00 -29.78 3.59
CA ALA A 391 -14.01 -30.26 4.53
C ALA A 391 -14.73 -30.26 5.88
N GLY A 392 -14.74 -31.42 6.55
CA GLY A 392 -15.58 -31.69 7.72
C GLY A 392 -15.64 -30.48 8.65
N ALA A 393 -16.86 -30.12 9.05
CA ALA A 393 -17.11 -29.11 10.06
C ALA A 393 -16.50 -29.57 11.40
N GLY A 394 -15.19 -29.42 11.54
CA GLY A 394 -14.57 -29.22 12.83
C GLY A 394 -15.04 -27.85 13.29
N ALA A 395 -15.79 -27.81 14.38
CA ALA A 395 -16.18 -26.59 15.05
C ALA A 395 -14.97 -25.65 15.14
N ALA A 396 -15.11 -24.42 14.63
CA ALA A 396 -14.11 -23.38 14.84
C ALA A 396 -13.85 -23.33 16.34
N THR A 397 -12.63 -23.73 16.73
CA THR A 397 -12.27 -23.74 18.14
C THR A 397 -12.22 -22.27 18.56
N THR A 398 -12.98 -21.89 19.58
CA THR A 398 -12.86 -20.57 20.20
C THR A 398 -11.52 -20.53 20.93
N ILE A 399 -10.48 -20.15 20.20
CA ILE A 399 -9.15 -19.90 20.75
C ILE A 399 -9.12 -18.46 21.25
N ASP A 400 -8.59 -18.25 22.45
CA ASP A 400 -8.35 -16.92 22.98
C ASP A 400 -7.43 -16.12 22.04
N GLN A 401 -7.64 -14.81 21.92
CA GLN A 401 -6.82 -13.95 21.05
C GLN A 401 -5.33 -14.04 21.41
N SER A 402 -5.02 -14.29 22.69
CA SER A 402 -3.64 -14.44 23.17
C SER A 402 -2.93 -15.69 22.63
N GLU A 403 -3.67 -16.74 22.27
CA GLU A 403 -3.12 -18.05 21.85
C GLU A 403 -3.22 -18.30 20.34
N ARG A 404 -4.00 -17.47 19.63
CA ARG A 404 -4.27 -17.63 18.19
C ARG A 404 -2.99 -17.65 17.34
N GLY A 405 -2.03 -16.76 17.63
CA GLY A 405 -0.74 -16.72 16.92
C GLY A 405 0.04 -18.03 17.03
N SER A 406 0.11 -18.61 18.23
CA SER A 406 0.79 -19.89 18.48
C SER A 406 0.10 -21.06 17.79
N ALA A 407 -1.23 -21.06 17.78
CA ALA A 407 -2.01 -22.07 17.07
C ALA A 407 -1.77 -22.04 15.56
N PHE A 408 -1.66 -20.84 14.95
CA PHE A 408 -1.25 -20.70 13.56
C PHE A 408 0.18 -21.19 13.31
N VAL A 409 1.14 -20.86 14.19
CA VAL A 409 2.52 -21.36 14.05
C VAL A 409 2.56 -22.89 14.05
N ALA A 410 1.79 -23.54 14.93
CA ALA A 410 1.70 -25.00 14.97
C ALA A 410 1.10 -25.56 13.67
N ALA A 411 -0.03 -25.01 13.20
CA ALA A 411 -0.69 -25.43 11.96
C ALA A 411 0.16 -25.20 10.71
N LEU A 412 1.12 -24.27 10.77
CA LEU A 412 2.05 -23.97 9.68
C LEU A 412 3.33 -24.83 9.70
N GLY A 413 3.41 -25.86 10.55
CA GLY A 413 4.57 -26.74 10.65
C GLY A 413 5.63 -26.27 11.65
N GLY A 414 5.27 -25.34 12.52
CA GLY A 414 6.13 -24.81 13.58
C GLY A 414 7.04 -23.65 13.15
N ALA A 415 7.72 -23.04 14.13
CA ALA A 415 8.54 -21.85 13.92
C ALA A 415 9.68 -22.06 12.92
N ALA A 416 10.29 -23.25 12.92
CA ALA A 416 11.39 -23.60 12.01
C ALA A 416 10.94 -23.67 10.54
N ASN A 417 9.65 -23.87 10.28
CA ASN A 417 9.12 -23.90 8.92
C ASN A 417 8.88 -22.50 8.34
N LEU A 418 8.80 -21.45 9.17
CA LEU A 418 8.42 -20.10 8.75
C LEU A 418 9.64 -19.19 8.54
N THR A 419 9.96 -18.91 7.27
CA THR A 419 11.06 -17.98 6.91
C THR A 419 10.58 -16.52 6.92
N SER A 420 9.40 -16.26 6.37
CA SER A 420 8.75 -14.94 6.44
C SER A 420 7.26 -15.07 6.68
N VAL A 421 6.71 -14.13 7.44
CA VAL A 421 5.29 -14.01 7.73
C VAL A 421 4.88 -12.58 7.42
N ASP A 422 4.13 -12.43 6.35
CA ASP A 422 3.54 -11.18 5.91
C ASP A 422 2.03 -11.36 5.73
N ALA A 423 1.33 -10.27 5.46
CA ALA A 423 -0.06 -10.31 5.02
C ALA A 423 -0.31 -9.28 3.92
N CYS A 424 -1.40 -9.48 3.18
CA CYS A 424 -1.98 -8.49 2.29
C CYS A 424 -3.49 -8.52 2.43
N THR A 425 -4.09 -7.46 2.99
CA THR A 425 -5.55 -7.17 3.05
C THR A 425 -6.41 -8.32 3.57
N THR A 426 -6.55 -9.41 2.79
CA THR A 426 -7.33 -10.60 3.09
C THR A 426 -6.56 -11.91 3.25
N ARG A 427 -5.22 -11.93 3.12
CA ARG A 427 -4.43 -13.18 3.16
C ARG A 427 -3.11 -13.05 3.91
N LEU A 428 -2.72 -14.11 4.61
CA LEU A 428 -1.35 -14.33 5.03
C LEU A 428 -0.49 -14.70 3.81
N ARG A 429 0.73 -14.16 3.74
CA ARG A 429 1.76 -14.51 2.76
C ARG A 429 2.95 -15.07 3.52
N LEU A 430 3.24 -16.33 3.29
CA LEU A 430 4.22 -17.09 4.03
C LEU A 430 5.30 -17.59 3.07
N ILE A 431 6.56 -17.41 3.46
CA ILE A 431 7.66 -18.17 2.88
C ILE A 431 8.01 -19.29 3.85
N VAL A 432 7.90 -20.52 3.38
CA VAL A 432 8.05 -21.74 4.16
C VAL A 432 9.23 -22.58 3.68
N VAL A 433 9.81 -23.36 4.59
CA VAL A 433 10.87 -24.31 4.27
C VAL A 433 10.28 -25.53 3.55
N ASP A 434 9.18 -26.06 4.09
CA ASP A 434 8.47 -27.23 3.58
C ASP A 434 6.94 -27.02 3.59
N GLN A 435 6.31 -27.23 2.44
CA GLN A 435 4.86 -27.17 2.27
C GLN A 435 4.15 -28.38 2.87
N GLY A 436 4.83 -29.53 2.96
CA GLY A 436 4.26 -30.78 3.50
C GLY A 436 4.03 -30.72 5.00
N ALA A 437 4.70 -29.80 5.70
CA ALA A 437 4.52 -29.57 7.12
C ALA A 437 3.30 -28.67 7.47
N ILE A 438 2.60 -28.13 6.46
CA ILE A 438 1.41 -27.29 6.67
C ILE A 438 0.17 -28.19 6.81
N ASP A 439 -0.57 -28.00 7.91
CA ASP A 439 -1.83 -28.68 8.19
C ASP A 439 -3.03 -27.84 7.71
N ASP A 440 -3.57 -28.24 6.55
CA ASP A 440 -4.71 -27.56 5.92
C ASP A 440 -6.00 -27.65 6.75
N ALA A 441 -6.17 -28.76 7.50
CA ALA A 441 -7.36 -28.97 8.32
C ALA A 441 -7.31 -28.10 9.58
N ALA A 442 -6.15 -28.01 10.22
CA ALA A 442 -5.94 -27.12 11.37
C ALA A 442 -6.11 -25.65 10.96
N LEU A 443 -5.54 -25.23 9.82
CA LEU A 443 -5.74 -23.87 9.31
C LEU A 443 -7.21 -23.57 9.00
N ALA A 444 -7.95 -24.52 8.42
CA ALA A 444 -9.38 -24.36 8.20
C ALA A 444 -10.16 -24.20 9.51
N ALA A 445 -9.81 -24.98 10.55
CA ALA A 445 -10.40 -24.85 11.89
C ALA A 445 -10.08 -23.50 12.56
N LEU A 446 -8.94 -22.90 12.21
CA LEU A 446 -8.53 -21.55 12.62
C LEU A 446 -9.18 -20.43 11.78
N GLY A 447 -10.07 -20.77 10.85
CA GLY A 447 -10.83 -19.81 10.04
C GLY A 447 -10.21 -19.50 8.67
N ALA A 448 -9.24 -20.29 8.20
CA ALA A 448 -8.75 -20.18 6.83
C ALA A 448 -9.85 -20.56 5.83
N ARG A 449 -10.11 -19.68 4.87
CA ARG A 449 -11.09 -19.86 3.79
C ARG A 449 -10.50 -20.56 2.56
N GLY A 450 -9.19 -20.79 2.57
CA GLY A 450 -8.45 -21.44 1.50
C GLY A 450 -6.95 -21.28 1.68
N ILE A 451 -6.18 -22.20 1.12
CA ILE A 451 -4.72 -22.21 1.16
C ILE A 451 -4.21 -22.33 -0.27
N ILE A 452 -3.29 -21.45 -0.63
CA ILE A 452 -2.72 -21.34 -1.97
C ILE A 452 -1.24 -21.65 -1.85
N ARG A 453 -0.69 -22.44 -2.78
CA ARG A 453 0.73 -22.81 -2.80
C ARG A 453 1.37 -22.39 -4.13
N PRO A 454 1.71 -21.09 -4.31
CA PRO A 454 2.24 -20.60 -5.58
C PRO A 454 3.59 -21.22 -5.97
N SER A 455 4.39 -21.64 -4.99
CA SER A 455 5.66 -22.32 -5.22
C SER A 455 5.96 -23.33 -4.10
N ALA A 456 7.03 -24.10 -4.25
CA ALA A 456 7.46 -25.10 -3.25
C ALA A 456 7.79 -24.48 -1.88
N ASN A 457 8.00 -23.16 -1.82
CA ASN A 457 8.41 -22.46 -0.61
C ASN A 457 7.51 -21.26 -0.29
N ALA A 458 6.39 -21.07 -1.01
CA ALA A 458 5.47 -19.97 -0.76
C ALA A 458 4.06 -20.50 -0.52
N ALA A 459 3.46 -20.14 0.61
CA ALA A 459 2.08 -20.44 0.95
C ALA A 459 1.30 -19.14 1.19
N GLN A 460 0.01 -19.11 0.82
CA GLN A 460 -0.88 -18.02 1.19
C GLN A 460 -2.14 -18.60 1.83
N VAL A 461 -2.51 -18.06 2.99
CA VAL A 461 -3.69 -18.51 3.73
C VAL A 461 -4.73 -17.39 3.69
N VAL A 462 -5.91 -17.68 3.13
CA VAL A 462 -6.99 -16.69 2.95
C VAL A 462 -7.74 -16.52 4.27
N MET A 463 -7.55 -15.39 4.95
CA MET A 463 -8.16 -15.12 6.27
C MET A 463 -9.30 -14.09 6.23
N GLY A 464 -9.44 -13.34 5.13
CA GLY A 464 -10.29 -12.15 5.11
C GLY A 464 -9.63 -10.97 5.84
N PRO A 465 -10.38 -9.91 6.21
CA PRO A 465 -9.83 -8.62 6.65
C PRO A 465 -8.95 -8.66 7.91
N LEU A 466 -8.88 -9.80 8.60
CA LEU A 466 -8.05 -10.02 9.78
C LEU A 466 -6.63 -10.49 9.46
N ALA A 467 -6.26 -10.61 8.18
CA ALA A 467 -4.98 -11.18 7.79
C ALA A 467 -3.77 -10.44 8.38
N ASP A 468 -3.79 -9.10 8.40
CA ASP A 468 -2.68 -8.30 8.94
C ASP A 468 -2.53 -8.49 10.46
N LEU A 469 -3.65 -8.52 11.19
CA LEU A 469 -3.67 -8.80 12.63
C LEU A 469 -3.11 -10.19 12.94
N ILE A 470 -3.54 -11.21 12.20
CA ILE A 470 -3.07 -12.58 12.41
C ILE A 470 -1.58 -12.71 12.07
N ALA A 471 -1.09 -11.99 11.05
CA ALA A 471 0.34 -11.96 10.74
C ALA A 471 1.17 -11.32 11.87
N GLU A 472 0.64 -10.32 12.57
CA GLU A 472 1.26 -9.75 13.77
C GLU A 472 1.30 -10.75 14.92
N GLU A 473 0.19 -11.45 15.19
CA GLU A 473 0.12 -12.46 16.24
C GLU A 473 1.06 -13.64 15.99
N ILE A 474 1.17 -14.12 14.75
CA ILE A 474 2.14 -15.15 14.35
C ILE A 474 3.57 -14.64 14.58
N ARG A 475 3.88 -13.40 14.17
CA ARG A 475 5.21 -12.82 14.41
C ARG A 475 5.53 -12.73 15.90
N GLY A 476 4.57 -12.32 16.72
CA GLY A 476 4.68 -12.31 18.18
C GLY A 476 4.96 -13.71 18.76
N ALA A 477 4.23 -14.73 18.30
CA ALA A 477 4.44 -16.12 18.72
C ALA A 477 5.81 -16.69 18.29
N LEU A 478 6.39 -16.18 17.20
CA LEU A 478 7.73 -16.59 16.73
C LEU A 478 8.88 -15.98 17.53
N GLY A 479 8.61 -15.19 18.57
CA GLY A 479 9.65 -14.50 19.36
C GLY A 479 10.44 -13.46 18.56
N LYS A 480 10.01 -13.13 17.33
CA LYS A 480 10.48 -11.95 16.61
C LYS A 480 9.69 -10.77 17.17
N PRO A 481 10.33 -9.70 17.68
CA PRO A 481 9.58 -8.57 18.21
C PRO A 481 8.60 -8.09 17.14
N ALA A 482 7.33 -8.00 17.51
CA ALA A 482 6.32 -7.37 16.70
C ALA A 482 6.84 -5.99 16.28
N VAL A 483 6.90 -5.75 14.98
CA VAL A 483 7.01 -4.40 14.45
C VAL A 483 5.57 -3.92 14.33
N PRO A 484 5.09 -3.02 15.21
CA PRO A 484 3.73 -2.52 15.13
C PRO A 484 3.65 -1.53 13.97
N VAL A 485 2.66 -1.71 13.10
CA VAL A 485 2.07 -0.57 12.40
C VAL A 485 1.17 0.14 13.42
N ALA A 486 1.38 1.43 13.61
CA ALA A 486 0.72 2.22 14.64
C ALA A 486 -0.81 2.10 14.60
N PRO A 487 -1.44 1.99 15.78
CA PRO A 487 -2.19 3.12 16.28
C PRO A 487 -1.69 3.58 17.66
N SER A 488 -1.69 4.89 17.84
CA SER A 488 -1.38 5.60 19.08
C SER A 488 -2.14 5.03 20.29
N VAL A 489 -1.42 4.37 21.22
CA VAL A 489 -1.41 4.66 22.67
C VAL A 489 -0.08 4.15 23.25
N ALA A 490 0.60 4.96 24.05
CA ALA A 490 1.89 4.63 24.65
C ALA A 490 1.79 3.50 25.69
N ARG A 491 2.71 2.52 25.64
CA ARG A 491 3.20 1.75 26.79
C ARG A 491 4.68 1.37 26.61
N PRO A 492 5.45 1.17 27.71
CA PRO A 492 6.87 1.48 27.75
C PRO A 492 7.76 0.30 27.38
N ALA A 493 8.91 0.65 26.79
CA ALA A 493 10.06 -0.24 26.64
C ALA A 493 10.64 -0.64 28.01
N ALA A 494 11.05 -1.91 28.12
CA ALA A 494 11.83 -2.44 29.22
C ALA A 494 13.24 -1.80 29.30
N ALA A 495 13.78 -1.83 30.51
CA ALA A 495 14.82 -0.98 31.10
C ALA A 495 16.19 -0.92 30.39
N PRO A 496 16.85 0.26 30.47
CA PRO A 496 18.26 0.38 30.80
C PRO A 496 18.40 0.78 32.29
N ASP A 497 19.22 0.02 33.03
CA ASP A 497 19.73 0.21 34.40
C ASP A 497 18.72 0.71 35.46
N ALA A 498 18.32 -0.22 36.34
CA ALA A 498 17.59 0.10 37.57
C ALA A 498 18.47 0.96 38.48
N GLY A 499 18.33 2.29 38.36
CA GLY A 499 18.88 3.21 39.33
C GLY A 499 18.29 2.93 40.71
N THR A 500 19.14 2.65 41.69
CA THR A 500 18.71 2.43 43.07
C THR A 500 18.12 3.72 43.65
N LEU A 501 16.94 3.60 44.28
CA LEU A 501 16.33 4.66 45.07
C LEU A 501 17.11 4.82 46.38
N ASP A 502 17.12 6.03 46.92
CA ASP A 502 17.54 6.25 48.31
C ASP A 502 16.65 5.41 49.24
N PRO A 503 17.20 4.69 50.24
CA PRO A 503 16.42 3.89 51.18
C PRO A 503 15.27 4.67 51.86
N ALA A 504 15.45 5.95 52.15
CA ALA A 504 14.40 6.78 52.74
C ALA A 504 13.25 7.04 51.76
N VAL A 505 13.57 7.23 50.47
CA VAL A 505 12.59 7.42 49.39
C VAL A 505 11.85 6.11 49.11
N LEU A 506 12.58 4.99 49.10
CA LEU A 506 12.01 3.66 48.90
C LEU A 506 11.03 3.29 50.03
N ALA A 507 11.39 3.57 51.28
CA ALA A 507 10.52 3.35 52.44
C ALA A 507 9.24 4.21 52.34
N ALA A 508 9.38 5.49 51.99
CA ALA A 508 8.23 6.39 51.83
C ALA A 508 7.30 6.00 50.66
N LEU A 509 7.80 5.27 49.67
CA LEU A 509 7.01 4.73 48.56
C LEU A 509 6.34 3.39 48.88
N GLY A 510 6.41 2.88 50.12
CA GLY A 510 5.81 1.60 50.50
C GLY A 510 6.74 0.38 50.32
N GLY A 511 8.05 0.61 50.16
CA GLY A 511 9.06 -0.45 50.03
C GLY A 511 9.13 -1.08 48.63
N GLU A 512 10.09 -2.00 48.43
CA GLU A 512 10.36 -2.62 47.13
C GLU A 512 9.13 -3.34 46.54
N SER A 513 8.31 -3.95 47.39
CA SER A 513 7.09 -4.65 46.99
C SER A 513 6.02 -3.74 46.38
N ASN A 514 6.07 -2.43 46.66
CA ASN A 514 5.14 -1.46 46.08
C ASN A 514 5.69 -0.82 44.79
N ILE A 515 6.90 -1.15 44.34
CA ILE A 515 7.50 -0.56 43.15
C ILE A 515 7.24 -1.43 41.92
N CYS A 516 6.48 -0.90 40.96
CA CYS A 516 6.26 -1.54 39.65
C CYS A 516 7.43 -1.31 38.69
N SER A 517 7.98 -0.09 38.65
CA SER A 517 9.15 0.21 37.82
C SER A 517 9.89 1.44 38.31
N ILE A 518 11.21 1.44 38.10
CA ILE A 518 12.08 2.61 38.28
C ILE A 518 12.79 2.84 36.95
N ARG A 519 12.75 4.09 36.47
CA ARG A 519 13.48 4.50 35.27
C ARG A 519 14.29 5.75 35.59
N ALA A 520 15.60 5.62 35.47
CA ALA A 520 16.49 6.77 35.47
C ALA A 520 16.28 7.58 34.18
N LEU A 521 16.01 8.86 34.32
CA LEU A 521 16.07 9.88 33.28
C LEU A 521 17.21 10.85 33.62
N HIS A 522 17.58 11.74 32.69
CA HIS A 522 18.77 12.60 32.84
C HIS A 522 18.88 13.33 34.20
N ASP A 523 17.80 13.97 34.65
CA ASP A 523 17.77 14.83 35.85
C ASP A 523 16.86 14.29 36.97
N ARG A 524 16.25 13.11 36.77
CA ARG A 524 15.19 12.60 37.65
C ARG A 524 15.00 11.10 37.53
N MET A 525 14.34 10.50 38.51
CA MET A 525 13.85 9.14 38.45
C MET A 525 12.34 9.13 38.32
N ARG A 526 11.82 8.40 37.33
CA ARG A 526 10.40 8.08 37.25
C ARG A 526 10.17 6.76 37.98
N VAL A 527 9.37 6.81 39.03
CA VAL A 527 8.97 5.65 39.82
C VAL A 527 7.48 5.40 39.64
N GLU A 528 7.12 4.16 39.36
CA GLU A 528 5.74 3.72 39.25
C GLU A 528 5.45 2.77 40.40
N VAL A 529 4.36 3.00 41.13
CA VAL A 529 3.97 2.19 42.29
C VAL A 529 2.72 1.35 42.02
N ALA A 530 2.60 0.22 42.71
CA ALA A 530 1.48 -0.71 42.58
C ALA A 530 0.23 -0.21 43.30
N SER A 531 0.41 0.42 44.47
CA SER A 531 -0.66 1.01 45.28
C SER A 531 -0.29 2.40 45.76
N VAL A 532 -1.13 3.38 45.46
CA VAL A 532 -0.97 4.77 45.91
C VAL A 532 -1.23 4.90 47.42
N GLU A 533 -2.05 4.03 47.98
CA GLU A 533 -2.44 4.05 49.40
C GLU A 533 -1.27 3.68 50.34
N GLN A 534 -0.27 2.96 49.80
CA GLN A 534 0.94 2.57 50.53
C GLN A 534 2.03 3.66 50.49
N VAL A 535 1.80 4.77 49.80
CA VAL A 535 2.77 5.88 49.71
C VAL A 535 2.52 6.87 50.84
N ASP A 536 3.53 7.07 51.69
CA ASP A 536 3.53 8.15 52.67
C ASP A 536 3.98 9.45 52.00
N ALA A 537 3.01 10.25 51.55
CA ALA A 537 3.27 11.52 50.87
C ALA A 537 4.04 12.53 51.73
N THR A 538 3.93 12.46 53.06
CA THR A 538 4.64 13.38 53.97
C THR A 538 6.10 12.97 54.08
N ALA A 539 6.36 11.69 54.33
CA ALA A 539 7.72 11.14 54.37
C ALA A 539 8.43 11.27 53.01
N LEU A 540 7.69 11.10 51.90
CA LEU A 540 8.24 11.20 50.55
C LEU A 540 8.66 12.63 50.19
N ASN A 541 7.87 13.64 50.61
CA ASN A 541 8.25 15.04 50.45
C ASN A 541 9.49 15.40 51.30
N ILE A 542 9.65 14.81 52.48
CA ILE A 542 10.84 15.02 53.34
C ILE A 542 12.07 14.33 52.73
N ALA A 543 11.93 13.12 52.21
CA ALA A 543 13.02 12.33 51.66
C ALA A 543 13.51 12.85 50.30
N THR A 544 12.72 13.65 49.58
CA THR A 544 13.06 14.18 48.25
C THR A 544 13.63 15.60 48.33
N ALA A 545 14.91 15.71 48.72
CA ALA A 545 15.58 16.99 49.01
C ALA A 545 15.51 18.06 47.91
N ARG A 546 15.41 17.66 46.63
CA ARG A 546 15.29 18.59 45.48
C ARG A 546 13.87 18.73 44.93
N GLY A 547 12.91 18.01 45.51
CA GLY A 547 11.51 18.03 45.11
C GLY A 547 11.08 16.83 44.28
N MET A 548 9.77 16.68 44.21
CA MET A 548 9.04 15.61 43.55
C MET A 548 7.86 16.20 42.77
N VAL A 549 7.53 15.58 41.63
CA VAL A 549 6.31 15.86 40.88
C VAL A 549 5.52 14.58 40.69
N GLN A 550 4.20 14.64 40.96
CA GLN A 550 3.28 13.54 40.67
C GLN A 550 2.40 13.93 39.46
N PRO A 551 2.79 13.59 38.22
CA PRO A 551 2.01 13.95 37.04
C PRO A 551 0.66 13.24 36.95
N MET A 552 0.53 12.06 37.58
CA MET A 552 -0.70 11.30 37.69
C MET A 552 -0.62 10.29 38.83
N ALA A 553 -1.77 9.77 39.28
CA ALA A 553 -1.85 8.79 40.36
C ALA A 553 -0.94 7.57 40.06
N GLY A 554 -0.14 7.16 41.05
CA GLY A 554 0.76 6.01 40.92
C GLY A 554 2.10 6.27 40.22
N ILE A 555 2.35 7.48 39.71
CA ILE A 555 3.62 7.82 39.04
C ILE A 555 4.27 9.03 39.74
N TYR A 556 5.51 8.87 40.15
CA TYR A 556 6.30 9.89 40.84
C TYR A 556 7.58 10.20 40.06
N HIS A 557 7.88 11.48 39.90
CA HIS A 557 9.12 11.99 39.34
C HIS A 557 9.95 12.60 40.46
N ILE A 558 11.10 11.99 40.75
CA ILE A 558 11.97 12.35 41.87
C ILE A 558 13.25 12.97 41.31
N LEU A 559 13.52 14.24 41.62
CA LEU A 559 14.66 14.96 41.07
C LEU A 559 15.98 14.43 41.65
N ARG A 560 16.98 14.17 40.79
CA ARG A 560 18.31 13.67 41.19
C ARG A 560 19.29 14.82 41.48
N GLY A 561 20.19 14.56 42.43
CA GLY A 561 21.27 15.44 42.88
C GLY A 561 22.38 15.61 41.85
#